data_AF-A0A2U2JBN6-F1
#
_entry.id   AF-A0A2U2JBN6-F1
#
_cell.length_a   1.000
_cell.length_b   1.000
_cell.length_c   1.000
_cell.angle_alpha   90.00
_cell.angle_beta   90.00
_cell.angle_gamma   90.00
#
_symmetry.space_group_name_H-M   'P 1'
#
loop_
_entity.id
_entity.type
_entity.pdbx_description
1 polymer ?
#
loop_
_entity_poly.entity_id
_entity_poly.type
_entity_poly.pdbx_seq_one_letter_code
_entity_poly.pdbx_strand_id
1 'polypeptide(L)'
;MMNNVIKITFFFLFSCLFFNCKSKTVKKPEEENKITFSEKNVVKEIYNAKKSMLLVLNYKSGMNQPITFNYKVLDLPSKEIIKTGVFIGNKIEWLDNTSLKCYEHTGMIQKEDKSPDNYKIIKITNPK
;
A
#
# COMPACT_ATOMS: atom_id res chain seq x y z
N MET A 1 62.25 7.10 -35.30
CA MET A 1 62.05 6.38 -34.02
C MET A 1 61.40 7.25 -32.92
N MET A 2 61.68 8.57 -32.84
CA MET A 2 61.14 9.48 -31.80
C MET A 2 59.60 9.66 -31.79
N ASN A 3 58.95 9.65 -32.95
CA ASN A 3 57.51 9.95 -33.09
C ASN A 3 56.58 8.85 -32.54
N ASN A 4 57.05 7.59 -32.50
CA ASN A 4 56.28 6.49 -31.95
C ASN A 4 56.38 6.44 -30.42
N VAL A 5 57.52 6.85 -29.85
CA VAL A 5 57.71 6.95 -28.40
C VAL A 5 56.79 8.00 -27.82
N ILE A 6 56.70 9.18 -28.44
CA ILE A 6 55.79 10.27 -27.99
C ILE A 6 54.33 9.84 -28.03
N LYS A 7 53.90 9.11 -29.08
CA LYS A 7 52.54 8.54 -29.18
C LYS A 7 52.26 7.51 -28.09
N ILE A 8 53.22 6.65 -27.78
CA ILE A 8 53.10 5.65 -26.72
C ILE A 8 53.01 6.33 -25.35
N THR A 9 53.81 7.38 -25.11
CA THR A 9 53.75 8.16 -23.86
C THR A 9 52.40 8.87 -23.70
N PHE A 10 51.87 9.47 -24.78
CA PHE A 10 50.55 10.11 -24.75
C PHE A 10 49.40 9.11 -24.52
N PHE A 11 49.50 7.93 -25.11
CA PHE A 11 48.53 6.84 -24.92
C PHE A 11 48.54 6.30 -23.49
N PHE A 12 49.73 6.17 -22.88
CA PHE A 12 49.88 5.76 -21.49
C PHE A 12 49.36 6.82 -20.50
N LEU A 13 49.56 8.11 -20.80
CA LEU A 13 49.04 9.20 -19.95
C LEU A 13 47.51 9.26 -19.97
N PHE A 14 46.90 9.03 -21.14
CA PHE A 14 45.45 9.05 -21.31
C PHE A 14 44.77 7.86 -20.62
N SER A 15 45.40 6.67 -20.60
CA SER A 15 44.83 5.48 -19.95
C SER A 15 44.77 5.61 -18.42
N CYS A 16 45.72 6.31 -17.79
CA CYS A 16 45.73 6.55 -16.33
C CYS A 16 44.53 7.37 -15.82
N LEU A 17 43.85 8.13 -16.69
CA LEU A 17 42.68 8.93 -16.31
C LEU A 17 41.39 8.09 -16.15
N PHE A 18 41.33 6.88 -16.70
CA PHE A 18 40.12 6.04 -16.68
C PHE A 18 40.09 4.97 -15.57
N PHE A 19 41.19 4.77 -14.82
CA PHE A 19 41.28 3.70 -13.81
C PHE A 19 40.94 4.11 -12.37
N ASN A 20 40.56 5.37 -12.11
CA ASN A 20 40.29 5.88 -10.76
C ASN A 20 38.79 5.97 -10.38
N CYS A 21 37.92 5.21 -11.03
CA CYS A 21 36.53 5.12 -10.63
C CYS A 21 36.39 4.12 -9.46
N LYS A 22 36.75 4.54 -8.24
CA LYS A 22 36.38 3.81 -7.01
C LYS A 22 34.85 3.88 -6.88
N SER A 23 34.15 2.88 -7.40
CA SER A 23 32.74 2.68 -7.09
C SER A 23 32.62 2.55 -5.58
N LYS A 24 31.89 3.47 -4.94
CA LYS A 24 31.54 3.32 -3.53
C LYS A 24 30.61 2.11 -3.47
N THR A 25 31.08 1.00 -2.90
CA THR A 25 30.21 -0.11 -2.57
C THR A 25 29.10 0.44 -1.68
N VAL A 26 27.87 0.44 -2.20
CA VAL A 26 26.70 0.79 -1.39
C VAL A 26 26.67 -0.24 -0.28
N LYS A 27 27.06 0.18 0.93
CA LYS A 27 26.88 -0.65 2.12
C LYS A 27 25.40 -0.98 2.16
N LYS A 28 25.06 -2.27 2.26
CA LYS A 28 23.70 -2.67 2.59
C LYS A 28 23.31 -1.82 3.80
N PRO A 29 22.19 -1.08 3.78
CA PRO A 29 21.77 -0.39 4.98
C PRO A 29 21.78 -1.42 6.11
N GLU A 30 22.46 -1.10 7.20
CA GLU A 30 22.28 -1.82 8.46
C GLU A 30 20.77 -1.92 8.68
N GLU A 31 20.24 -3.05 9.18
CA GLU A 31 18.80 -3.26 9.35
C GLU A 31 18.19 -2.13 10.19
N GLU A 32 17.80 -1.04 9.53
CA GLU A 32 17.25 0.15 10.14
C GLU A 32 15.87 -0.24 10.65
N ASN A 33 15.77 -0.30 11.98
CA ASN A 33 14.54 -0.28 12.75
C ASN A 33 13.42 -1.12 12.15
N LYS A 34 13.35 -2.39 12.56
CA LYS A 34 12.20 -3.27 12.27
C LYS A 34 10.90 -2.51 12.61
N ILE A 35 10.22 -1.97 11.59
CA ILE A 35 9.02 -1.15 11.79
C ILE A 35 7.93 -2.09 12.31
N THR A 36 7.68 -2.06 13.61
CA THR A 36 6.62 -2.83 14.24
C THR A 36 5.31 -2.07 14.11
N PHE A 37 4.43 -2.55 13.24
CA PHE A 37 3.07 -2.03 13.13
C PHE A 37 2.22 -2.60 14.27
N SER A 38 1.62 -1.72 15.07
CA SER A 38 0.65 -2.13 16.09
C SER A 38 -0.75 -2.12 15.51
N GLU A 39 -1.44 -3.26 15.57
CA GLU A 39 -2.87 -3.31 15.27
C GLU A 39 -3.65 -2.73 16.44
N LYS A 40 -4.61 -1.84 16.17
CA LYS A 40 -5.53 -1.32 17.18
C LYS A 40 -6.97 -1.48 16.70
N ASN A 41 -7.87 -1.84 17.59
CA ASN A 41 -9.30 -1.80 17.28
C ASN A 41 -9.75 -0.34 17.19
N VAL A 42 -10.41 0.00 16.09
CA VAL A 42 -10.93 1.35 15.81
C VAL A 42 -12.43 1.27 15.67
N VAL A 43 -13.11 2.16 16.40
CA VAL A 43 -14.52 2.46 16.21
C VAL A 43 -14.62 3.83 15.55
N LYS A 44 -15.28 3.91 14.40
CA LYS A 44 -15.50 5.15 13.65
C LYS A 44 -16.98 5.40 13.45
N GLU A 45 -17.40 6.62 13.75
CA GLU A 45 -18.78 7.08 13.68
C GLU A 45 -18.92 8.15 12.59
N ILE A 46 -19.86 7.96 11.66
CA ILE A 46 -20.03 8.81 10.48
C ILE A 46 -21.52 9.09 10.27
N TYR A 47 -21.94 10.33 10.46
CA TYR A 47 -23.31 10.76 10.17
C TYR A 47 -23.55 10.87 8.66
N ASN A 48 -24.77 10.56 8.23
CA ASN A 48 -25.22 10.95 6.89
C ASN A 48 -25.40 12.49 6.81
N ALA A 49 -25.55 13.04 5.61
CA ALA A 49 -25.60 14.50 5.42
C ALA A 49 -26.75 15.17 6.19
N LYS A 50 -27.91 14.50 6.30
CA LYS A 50 -29.06 14.97 7.07
C LYS A 50 -28.94 14.76 8.58
N LYS A 51 -27.89 14.11 9.07
CA LYS A 51 -27.70 13.73 10.49
C LYS A 51 -28.89 12.95 11.07
N SER A 52 -29.59 12.18 10.23
CA SER A 52 -30.70 11.31 10.65
C SER A 52 -30.23 9.88 10.90
N MET A 53 -29.10 9.48 10.31
CA MET A 53 -28.54 8.14 10.45
C MET A 53 -27.06 8.21 10.82
N LEU A 54 -26.61 7.21 11.57
CA LEU A 54 -25.23 7.05 12.00
C LEU A 54 -24.66 5.71 11.53
N LEU A 55 -23.64 5.77 10.70
CA LEU A 55 -22.81 4.62 10.35
C LEU A 55 -21.74 4.43 11.42
N VAL A 56 -21.74 3.26 12.05
CA VAL A 56 -20.70 2.84 13.01
C VAL A 56 -19.87 1.73 12.37
N LEU A 57 -18.56 1.95 12.29
CA LEU A 57 -17.59 1.01 11.75
C LEU A 57 -16.69 0.49 12.86
N ASN A 58 -16.52 -0.82 12.96
CA ASN A 58 -15.54 -1.46 13.83
C ASN A 58 -14.56 -2.28 12.98
N TYR A 59 -13.28 -1.94 13.05
CA TYR A 59 -12.22 -2.57 12.28
C TYR A 59 -10.87 -2.47 13.00
N LYS A 60 -9.88 -3.25 12.56
CA LYS A 60 -8.50 -3.11 13.04
C LYS A 60 -7.75 -2.12 12.16
N SER A 61 -7.16 -1.08 12.74
CA SER A 61 -6.23 -0.21 12.02
C SER A 61 -4.85 -0.87 11.97
N GLY A 62 -4.31 -0.96 10.76
CA GLY A 62 -3.01 -1.51 10.44
C GLY A 62 -2.71 -1.26 8.96
N MET A 63 -1.53 -1.65 8.47
CA MET A 63 -1.19 -1.58 7.04
C MET A 63 -1.79 -2.74 6.22
N ASN A 64 -2.47 -3.68 6.88
CA ASN A 64 -3.06 -4.84 6.24
C ASN A 64 -4.28 -4.42 5.41
N GLN A 65 -4.15 -4.50 4.09
CA GLN A 65 -5.25 -4.41 3.16
C GLN A 65 -5.57 -5.80 2.57
N PRO A 66 -6.85 -6.10 2.32
CA PRO A 66 -8.03 -5.28 2.58
C PRO A 66 -8.38 -5.19 4.08
N ILE A 67 -9.20 -4.20 4.44
CA ILE A 67 -9.72 -4.03 5.78
C ILE A 67 -11.07 -4.76 5.89
N THR A 68 -11.26 -5.52 6.97
CA THR A 68 -12.56 -6.08 7.36
C THR A 68 -13.29 -5.11 8.27
N PHE A 69 -14.40 -4.56 7.79
CA PHE A 69 -15.29 -3.67 8.51
C PHE A 69 -16.52 -4.43 8.99
N ASN A 70 -16.72 -4.48 10.30
CA ASN A 70 -18.02 -4.81 10.89
C ASN A 70 -18.79 -3.49 11.01
N TYR A 71 -19.88 -3.35 10.27
CA TYR A 71 -20.63 -2.10 10.23
C TYR A 71 -22.06 -2.26 10.73
N LYS A 72 -22.59 -1.19 11.29
CA LYS A 72 -24.03 -1.04 11.56
C LYS A 72 -24.47 0.38 11.24
N VAL A 73 -25.73 0.54 10.87
CA VAL A 73 -26.40 1.82 10.66
C VAL A 73 -27.51 1.95 11.69
N LEU A 74 -27.45 3.04 12.46
CA LEU A 74 -28.46 3.43 13.43
C LEU A 74 -29.34 4.51 12.82
N ASP A 75 -30.65 4.37 12.91
CA ASP A 75 -31.59 5.48 12.75
C ASP A 75 -31.65 6.26 14.06
N LEU A 76 -31.31 7.56 14.03
CA LEU A 76 -31.15 8.35 15.25
C LEU A 76 -32.47 8.72 15.94
N PRO A 77 -33.57 9.03 15.22
CA PRO A 77 -34.86 9.26 15.83
C PRO A 77 -35.39 8.06 16.63
N SER A 78 -35.39 6.86 16.01
CA SER A 78 -35.88 5.63 16.66
C SER A 78 -34.84 4.95 17.56
N LYS A 79 -33.55 5.24 17.35
CA LYS A 79 -32.40 4.53 17.94
C LYS A 79 -32.29 3.06 17.53
N GLU A 80 -33.00 2.66 16.47
CA GLU A 80 -32.98 1.29 15.98
C GLU A 80 -31.82 1.03 15.01
N ILE A 81 -31.34 -0.20 14.98
CA ILE A 81 -30.37 -0.65 13.97
C ILE A 81 -31.15 -1.03 12.72
N ILE A 82 -30.99 -0.23 11.67
CA ILE A 82 -31.69 -0.44 10.38
C ILE A 82 -30.86 -1.26 9.38
N LYS A 83 -29.55 -1.39 9.61
CA LYS A 83 -28.65 -2.20 8.76
C LYS A 83 -27.45 -2.68 9.56
N THR A 84 -27.00 -3.91 9.30
CA THR A 84 -25.76 -4.46 9.86
C THR A 84 -25.09 -5.36 8.82
N GLY A 85 -23.78 -5.54 8.92
CA GLY A 85 -23.08 -6.50 8.08
C GLY A 85 -21.56 -6.46 8.22
N VAL A 86 -20.90 -7.28 7.41
CA VAL A 86 -19.44 -7.31 7.26
C VAL A 86 -19.09 -6.95 5.82
N PHE A 87 -18.10 -6.09 5.65
CA PHE A 87 -17.56 -5.73 4.35
C PHE A 87 -16.03 -5.77 4.38
N ILE A 88 -15.44 -6.42 3.39
CA ILE A 88 -14.01 -6.55 3.20
C ILE A 88 -13.60 -5.68 2.01
N GLY A 89 -12.82 -4.64 2.25
CA GLY A 89 -12.39 -3.73 1.19
C GLY A 89 -11.53 -2.60 1.72
N ASN A 90 -11.50 -1.49 1.00
CA ASN A 90 -10.68 -0.34 1.35
C ASN A 90 -11.41 0.67 2.25
N LYS A 91 -12.72 0.86 2.02
CA LYS A 91 -13.49 1.94 2.64
C LYS A 91 -15.00 1.70 2.53
N ILE A 92 -15.74 2.17 3.54
CA ILE A 92 -17.20 2.35 3.51
C ILE A 92 -17.51 3.81 3.82
N GLU A 93 -18.40 4.43 3.05
CA GLU A 93 -18.93 5.77 3.32
C GLU A 93 -20.39 5.91 2.90
N TRP A 94 -21.02 7.01 3.27
CA TRP A 94 -22.33 7.37 2.75
C TRP A 94 -22.23 7.77 1.27
N LEU A 95 -23.06 7.17 0.42
CA LEU A 95 -23.26 7.65 -0.95
C LEU A 95 -24.23 8.83 -0.94
N ASP A 96 -25.31 8.67 -0.18
CA ASP A 96 -26.39 9.64 -0.02
C ASP A 96 -26.99 9.49 1.40
N ASN A 97 -28.19 10.00 1.63
CA ASN A 97 -28.82 9.96 2.96
C ASN A 97 -29.38 8.59 3.37
N THR A 98 -29.47 7.62 2.46
CA THR A 98 -30.11 6.32 2.68
C THR A 98 -29.22 5.13 2.28
N SER A 99 -28.18 5.35 1.48
CA SER A 99 -27.35 4.29 0.92
C SER A 99 -25.85 4.46 1.23
N LEU A 100 -25.16 3.32 1.32
CA LEU A 100 -23.72 3.24 1.57
C LEU A 100 -22.98 2.91 0.28
N LYS A 101 -21.84 3.56 0.07
CA LYS A 101 -20.86 3.23 -0.97
C LYS A 101 -19.72 2.44 -0.35
N CYS A 102 -19.45 1.28 -0.91
CA CYS A 102 -18.37 0.39 -0.48
C CYS A 102 -17.29 0.32 -1.57
N TYR A 103 -16.04 0.47 -1.18
CA TYR A 103 -14.89 0.44 -2.08
C TYR A 103 -14.16 -0.89 -1.93
N GLU A 104 -14.31 -1.77 -2.92
CA GLU A 104 -13.64 -3.06 -2.95
C GLU A 104 -12.11 -2.89 -3.07
N HIS A 105 -11.38 -3.88 -2.57
CA HIS A 105 -9.94 -3.95 -2.76
C HIS A 105 -9.61 -4.80 -3.99
N THR A 106 -8.77 -4.25 -4.88
CA THR A 106 -8.20 -4.97 -6.02
C THR A 106 -6.68 -4.91 -5.89
N GLY A 107 -6.03 -6.07 -5.87
CA GLY A 107 -4.59 -6.19 -5.67
C GLY A 107 -3.95 -7.18 -6.62
N MET A 108 -2.63 -7.26 -6.57
CA MET A 108 -1.83 -8.24 -7.31
C MET A 108 -1.12 -9.14 -6.32
N ILE A 109 -1.15 -10.45 -6.56
CA ILE A 109 -0.32 -11.41 -5.82
C ILE A 109 0.81 -11.83 -6.75
N GLN A 110 2.05 -11.73 -6.26
CA GLN A 110 3.22 -12.30 -6.91
C GLN A 110 3.19 -13.81 -6.74
N LYS A 111 3.20 -14.56 -7.84
CA LYS A 111 3.32 -16.02 -7.78
C LYS A 111 4.75 -16.39 -7.39
N GLU A 112 4.91 -17.59 -6.82
CA GLU A 112 6.19 -18.10 -6.30
C GLU A 112 7.32 -18.13 -7.36
N ASP A 113 6.97 -18.19 -8.64
CA ASP A 113 7.93 -18.10 -9.75
C ASP A 113 8.42 -16.67 -9.99
N LYS A 114 9.73 -16.47 -9.86
CA LYS A 114 10.47 -15.20 -10.06
C LYS A 114 10.54 -14.71 -11.52
N SER A 115 9.60 -15.13 -12.37
CA SER A 115 9.52 -14.61 -13.74
C SER A 115 8.87 -13.22 -13.71
N PRO A 116 9.41 -12.21 -14.42
CA PRO A 116 8.96 -10.82 -14.35
C PRO A 116 7.47 -10.60 -14.72
N ASP A 117 6.84 -11.56 -15.40
CA ASP A 117 5.46 -11.44 -15.89
C ASP A 117 4.44 -12.32 -15.15
N ASN A 118 4.79 -12.91 -13.99
CA ASN A 118 3.92 -13.88 -13.31
C ASN A 118 3.14 -13.31 -12.12
N TYR A 119 2.24 -12.36 -12.39
CA TYR A 119 1.28 -11.84 -11.41
C TYR A 119 -0.17 -12.22 -11.76
N LYS A 120 -1.04 -12.27 -10.75
CA LYS A 120 -2.49 -12.41 -10.94
C LYS A 120 -3.20 -11.27 -10.22
N ILE A 121 -4.10 -10.60 -10.93
CA ILE A 121 -5.03 -9.64 -10.32
C ILE A 121 -6.06 -10.45 -9.54
N ILE A 122 -6.20 -10.13 -8.26
CA ILE A 122 -7.24 -10.70 -7.39
C ILE A 122 -8.25 -9.63 -7.02
N LYS A 123 -9.53 -10.01 -7.15
CA LYS A 123 -10.65 -9.25 -6.61
C LYS A 123 -11.13 -9.95 -5.35
N ILE A 124 -11.06 -9.28 -4.22
CA ILE A 124 -11.51 -9.85 -2.95
C ILE A 124 -13.02 -9.69 -2.87
N THR A 125 -13.73 -10.81 -2.82
CA THR A 125 -15.20 -10.84 -2.75
C THR A 125 -15.65 -10.89 -1.29
N ASN A 126 -16.72 -10.15 -0.99
CA ASN A 126 -17.38 -10.27 0.30
C ASN A 126 -18.00 -11.65 0.49
N PRO A 127 -18.03 -12.19 1.72
CA PRO A 127 -18.79 -13.40 2.01
C PRO A 127 -20.26 -13.19 1.64
N LYS A 128 -20.89 -14.23 1.08
CA LYS A 128 -22.31 -14.27 0.75
C LYS A 128 -23.17 -14.43 2.00
#